data_AF-A0A3M1G6Z1-F1
#
_entry.id   AF-A0A3M1G6Z1-F1
#
_cell.length_a   1.000
_cell.length_b   1.000
_cell.length_c   1.000
_cell.angle_alpha   90.00
_cell.angle_beta   90.00
_cell.angle_gamma   90.00
#
_symmetry.space_group_name_H-M   'P 1'
#
loop_
_entity.id
_entity.type
_entity.pdbx_description
1 polymer ?
#
loop_
_entity_poly.entity_id
_entity_poly.type
_entity_poly.pdbx_seq_one_letter_code
_entity_poly.pdbx_strand_id
1 'polypeptide(L)'
;MDKEGKFSGTLAQLSLTVAKSKLELSELEFDAEGVKAKSATLTLPKVLNEAKATINDVQIDENGLSFGDANVKVPVEFTLGKTDGDNKITGKGDLTLALAKDRTYGFAIEGTITVKIAAQTAEASGQLRVDSNGATRGSLDGLKVTVAGMELALKSASIEDGAIKAGEATLSVPKAWGGLSATVYQLSIDGDNVNIGGGAFKLPEIKAGDMVLSLEGKLKKEGAGYVIAAGGSLKMPNMGGKGCSGLGVAVEIYADANQAVVMRIEPMTAAQVDTFQLRKVSVSLQCTIPLGASGFDLTSISGTLTLSNNVTKIEVKVTMESQLRVGSFNALTANGDMGIEYVKNPYKFEIGLGASMKIFSMFEAARARATMRFTDGDVPFLFKAEMNINAVIAKGEVKLTAWTKDNRFHLTGRIYGEVGVR
;
A
#
# COMPACT_ATOMS: atom_id res chain seq x y z
N MET A 1 -53.88 21.68 40.90
CA MET A 1 -53.53 22.99 41.48
C MET A 1 -54.10 23.00 42.88
N ASP A 2 -53.24 23.05 43.89
CA ASP A 2 -53.68 23.07 45.29
C ASP A 2 -54.19 24.45 45.71
N LYS A 3 -54.57 24.60 46.99
CA LYS A 3 -55.10 25.85 47.54
C LYS A 3 -54.06 26.99 47.58
N GLU A 4 -52.78 26.68 47.40
CA GLU A 4 -51.66 27.64 47.36
C GLU A 4 -51.26 27.98 45.92
N GLY A 5 -51.94 27.41 44.92
CA GLY A 5 -51.64 27.61 43.51
C GLY A 5 -50.51 26.73 42.99
N LYS A 6 -50.02 25.76 43.78
CA LYS A 6 -48.97 24.84 43.33
C LYS A 6 -49.57 23.85 42.34
N PHE A 7 -48.97 23.76 41.16
CA PHE A 7 -49.32 22.79 40.14
C PHE A 7 -48.51 21.53 40.38
N SER A 8 -49.17 20.38 40.50
CA SER A 8 -48.55 19.07 40.59
C SER A 8 -49.49 17.97 40.10
N GLY A 9 -48.94 16.82 39.73
CA GLY A 9 -49.71 15.65 39.30
C GLY A 9 -48.82 14.48 38.88
N THR A 10 -49.45 13.44 38.35
CA THR A 10 -48.77 12.25 37.83
C THR A 10 -49.11 12.03 36.37
N LEU A 11 -48.17 11.43 35.62
CA LEU A 11 -48.35 11.01 34.24
C LEU A 11 -47.91 9.55 34.12
N ALA A 12 -48.74 8.72 33.50
CA ALA A 12 -48.47 7.29 33.39
C ALA A 12 -47.22 6.97 32.57
N GLN A 13 -47.06 7.65 31.42
CA GLN A 13 -45.96 7.44 30.50
C GLN A 13 -45.64 8.71 29.70
N LEU A 14 -44.36 8.91 29.40
CA LEU A 14 -43.85 9.90 28.45
C LEU A 14 -42.79 9.24 27.58
N SER A 15 -42.87 9.44 26.26
CA SER A 15 -41.85 8.95 25.32
C SER A 15 -41.17 10.13 24.64
N LEU A 16 -39.84 10.19 24.75
CA LEU A 16 -39.01 11.24 24.16
C LEU A 16 -38.07 10.62 23.13
N THR A 17 -37.69 11.42 22.13
CA THR A 17 -36.59 11.09 21.22
C THR A 17 -35.39 11.96 21.56
N VAL A 18 -34.29 11.35 21.99
CA VAL A 18 -33.06 12.04 22.43
C VAL A 18 -31.90 11.43 21.64
N ALA A 19 -31.21 12.22 20.82
CA ALA A 19 -30.12 11.73 19.95
C ALA A 19 -30.49 10.46 19.15
N LYS A 20 -31.67 10.47 18.50
CA LYS A 20 -32.29 9.34 17.79
C LYS A 20 -32.56 8.08 18.64
N SER A 21 -32.36 8.17 19.95
CA SER A 21 -32.70 7.13 20.92
C SER A 21 -34.11 7.38 21.46
N LYS A 22 -34.81 6.29 21.82
CA LYS A 22 -36.14 6.37 22.44
C LYS A 22 -35.98 6.29 23.95
N LEU A 23 -36.42 7.32 24.68
CA LEU A 23 -36.45 7.35 26.14
C LEU A 23 -37.90 7.22 26.61
N GLU A 24 -38.22 6.10 27.26
CA GLU A 24 -39.55 5.81 27.77
C GLU A 24 -39.56 5.96 29.28
N LEU A 25 -40.20 7.02 29.77
CA LEU A 25 -40.37 7.31 31.18
C LEU A 25 -41.71 6.72 31.64
N SER A 26 -41.72 6.10 32.81
CA SER A 26 -42.91 5.55 33.46
C SER A 26 -43.06 6.12 34.87
N GLU A 27 -44.30 6.16 35.38
CA GLU A 27 -44.60 6.63 36.74
C GLU A 27 -44.04 8.04 37.01
N LEU A 28 -44.36 8.99 36.14
CA LEU A 28 -43.85 10.34 36.25
C LEU A 28 -44.62 11.15 37.28
N GLU A 29 -43.89 11.94 38.05
CA GLU A 29 -44.42 12.99 38.90
C GLU A 29 -43.99 14.34 38.29
N PHE A 30 -44.88 15.32 38.29
CA PHE A 30 -44.54 16.68 37.87
C PHE A 30 -45.03 17.69 38.88
N ASP A 31 -44.29 18.78 38.99
CA ASP A 31 -44.64 19.96 39.79
C ASP A 31 -44.14 21.26 39.12
N ALA A 32 -44.00 22.33 39.91
CA ALA A 32 -43.49 23.62 39.41
C ALA A 32 -41.98 23.60 39.09
N GLU A 33 -41.22 22.63 39.58
CA GLU A 33 -39.78 22.50 39.36
C GLU A 33 -39.47 21.71 38.08
N GLY A 34 -40.37 20.82 37.67
CA GLY A 34 -40.23 20.06 36.43
C GLY A 34 -40.95 18.71 36.43
N VAL A 35 -40.42 17.78 35.65
CA VAL A 35 -40.90 16.40 35.53
C VAL A 35 -39.82 15.45 36.07
N LYS A 36 -40.20 14.53 36.95
CA LYS A 36 -39.34 13.51 37.55
C LYS A 36 -39.90 12.12 37.26
N ALA A 37 -39.04 11.16 36.93
CA ALA A 37 -39.40 9.76 36.79
C ALA A 37 -38.39 8.89 37.53
N LYS A 38 -38.88 7.94 38.33
CA LYS A 38 -38.01 7.03 39.11
C LYS A 38 -37.15 6.16 38.21
N SER A 39 -37.71 5.72 37.09
CA SER A 39 -37.00 4.93 36.09
C SER A 39 -37.47 5.26 34.69
N ALA A 40 -36.56 5.07 33.73
CA ALA A 40 -36.83 5.14 32.32
C ALA A 40 -36.06 4.05 31.57
N THR A 41 -36.61 3.60 30.44
CA THR A 41 -35.90 2.73 29.51
C THR A 41 -35.37 3.57 28.35
N LEU A 42 -34.05 3.63 28.21
CA LEU A 42 -33.38 4.21 27.04
C LEU A 42 -33.09 3.11 26.03
N THR A 43 -33.66 3.22 24.83
CA THR A 43 -33.32 2.39 23.67
C THR A 43 -32.43 3.19 22.73
N LEU A 44 -31.17 2.79 22.60
CA LEU A 44 -30.15 3.46 21.79
C LEU A 44 -30.47 3.40 20.28
N PRO A 45 -29.79 4.19 19.42
CA PRO A 45 -30.13 4.23 18.01
C PRO A 45 -29.75 2.91 17.31
N LYS A 46 -30.34 2.67 16.14
CA LYS A 46 -30.12 1.45 15.35
C LYS A 46 -28.65 1.13 15.05
N VAL A 47 -27.79 2.15 14.94
CA VAL A 47 -26.34 1.97 14.74
C VAL A 47 -25.64 1.26 15.92
N LEU A 48 -26.24 1.33 17.12
CA LEU A 48 -25.84 0.60 18.34
C LEU A 48 -26.73 -0.62 18.60
N ASN A 49 -27.41 -1.10 17.56
CA ASN A 49 -28.31 -2.25 17.59
C ASN A 49 -29.44 -2.14 18.63
N GLU A 50 -29.98 -0.94 18.83
CA GLU A 50 -31.13 -0.71 19.73
C GLU A 50 -30.91 -1.23 21.16
N ALA A 51 -29.65 -1.20 21.61
CA ALA A 51 -29.26 -1.58 22.97
C ALA A 51 -30.10 -0.81 24.01
N LYS A 52 -30.54 -1.52 25.04
CA LYS A 52 -31.40 -0.97 26.08
C LYS A 52 -30.60 -0.71 27.35
N ALA A 53 -30.87 0.40 27.99
CA ALA A 53 -30.33 0.74 29.31
C ALA A 53 -31.45 1.25 30.21
N THR A 54 -31.40 0.88 31.48
CA THR A 54 -32.30 1.42 32.51
C THR A 54 -31.65 2.66 33.12
N ILE A 55 -32.37 3.77 33.06
CA ILE A 55 -31.96 5.05 33.66
C ILE A 55 -32.78 5.24 34.92
N ASN A 56 -32.13 5.52 36.04
CA ASN A 56 -32.82 5.88 37.27
C ASN A 56 -32.83 7.39 37.46
N ASP A 57 -33.83 7.90 38.17
CA ASP A 57 -33.93 9.30 38.60
C ASP A 57 -33.82 10.29 37.44
N VAL A 58 -34.68 10.14 36.43
CA VAL A 58 -34.72 11.05 35.28
C VAL A 58 -35.42 12.34 35.67
N GLN A 59 -34.79 13.48 35.40
CA GLN A 59 -35.37 14.80 35.65
C GLN A 59 -35.37 15.64 34.37
N ILE A 60 -36.44 16.41 34.18
CA ILE A 60 -36.58 17.41 33.11
C ILE A 60 -36.99 18.72 33.77
N ASP A 61 -36.11 19.72 33.75
CA ASP A 61 -36.32 21.04 34.33
C ASP A 61 -35.84 22.17 33.39
N GLU A 62 -35.69 23.39 33.92
CA GLU A 62 -35.21 24.56 33.17
C GLU A 62 -33.80 24.40 32.55
N ASN A 63 -32.96 23.56 33.17
CA ASN A 63 -31.62 23.24 32.72
C ASN A 63 -31.64 22.14 31.64
N GLY A 64 -32.71 21.35 31.58
CA GLY A 64 -32.97 20.36 30.55
C GLY A 64 -33.20 18.95 31.13
N LEU A 65 -32.88 17.93 30.33
CA LEU A 65 -32.92 16.53 30.70
C LEU A 65 -31.62 16.14 31.41
N SER A 66 -31.73 15.47 32.55
CA SER A 66 -30.62 14.90 33.31
C SER A 66 -30.94 13.49 33.78
N PHE A 67 -29.89 12.71 34.07
CA PHE A 67 -29.96 11.35 34.61
C PHE A 67 -29.35 11.37 36.02
N GLY A 68 -30.18 11.20 37.05
CA GLY A 68 -29.80 11.28 38.46
C GLY A 68 -29.00 12.53 38.83
N ASP A 69 -28.07 12.37 39.78
CA ASP A 69 -27.09 13.40 40.12
C ASP A 69 -26.11 13.63 38.96
N ALA A 70 -25.57 14.84 38.81
CA ALA A 70 -24.67 15.17 37.71
C ALA A 70 -23.52 14.14 37.56
N ASN A 71 -23.45 13.48 36.40
CA ASN A 71 -22.51 12.41 36.02
C ASN A 71 -22.86 10.95 36.38
N VAL A 72 -24.14 10.58 36.52
CA VAL A 72 -24.51 9.16 36.59
C VAL A 72 -23.97 8.38 35.39
N LYS A 73 -23.29 7.28 35.69
CA LYS A 73 -22.74 6.32 34.74
C LYS A 73 -23.72 5.16 34.58
N VAL A 74 -24.33 5.06 33.40
CA VAL A 74 -25.30 4.02 33.10
C VAL A 74 -24.60 2.88 32.36
N PRO A 75 -24.50 1.67 32.94
CA PRO A 75 -23.86 0.56 32.26
C PRO A 75 -24.67 0.18 31.02
N VAL A 76 -24.00 0.09 29.88
CA VAL A 76 -24.59 -0.32 28.62
C VAL A 76 -23.68 -1.29 27.88
N GLU A 77 -24.29 -2.27 27.22
CA GLU A 77 -23.64 -3.16 26.27
C GLU A 77 -24.32 -3.01 24.90
N PHE A 78 -23.52 -2.84 23.86
CA PHE A 78 -24.01 -2.58 22.52
C PHE A 78 -23.18 -3.30 21.46
N THR A 79 -23.72 -3.41 20.25
CA THR A 79 -23.01 -3.91 19.06
C THR A 79 -23.01 -2.83 17.99
N LEU A 80 -21.86 -2.58 17.37
CA LEU A 80 -21.71 -1.69 16.21
C LEU A 80 -21.77 -2.52 14.92
N GLY A 81 -22.57 -2.07 13.95
CA GLY A 81 -22.67 -2.70 12.63
C GLY A 81 -23.60 -3.92 12.59
N LYS A 82 -23.25 -4.96 11.81
CA LYS A 82 -24.06 -6.18 11.66
C LYS A 82 -23.91 -7.08 12.89
N THR A 83 -25.02 -7.66 13.36
CA THR A 83 -25.04 -8.56 14.53
C THR A 83 -24.67 -10.00 14.21
N ASP A 84 -24.90 -10.45 12.97
CA ASP A 84 -24.89 -11.86 12.59
C ASP A 84 -23.69 -12.24 11.71
N GLY A 85 -22.56 -11.54 11.88
CA GLY A 85 -21.31 -11.79 11.15
C GLY A 85 -20.24 -12.50 11.97
N ASP A 86 -19.27 -13.10 11.28
CA ASP A 86 -18.04 -13.63 11.90
C ASP A 86 -17.21 -12.51 12.54
N ASN A 87 -17.33 -11.30 11.99
CA ASN A 87 -16.73 -10.09 12.53
C ASN A 87 -17.78 -9.24 13.26
N LYS A 88 -17.51 -8.91 14.52
CA LYS A 88 -18.45 -8.17 15.39
C LYS A 88 -17.70 -7.19 16.27
N ILE A 89 -18.20 -5.96 16.38
CA ILE A 89 -17.68 -4.98 17.33
C ILE A 89 -18.71 -4.82 18.45
N THR A 90 -18.35 -5.20 19.66
CA THR A 90 -19.18 -5.01 20.85
C THR A 90 -18.52 -4.01 21.79
N GLY A 91 -19.32 -3.15 22.41
CA GLY A 91 -18.84 -2.22 23.42
C GLY A 91 -19.56 -2.45 24.74
N LYS A 92 -18.81 -2.37 25.84
CA LYS A 92 -19.34 -2.35 27.20
C LYS A 92 -18.75 -1.15 27.91
N GLY A 93 -19.60 -0.30 28.47
CA GLY A 93 -19.12 0.91 29.11
C GLY A 93 -20.20 1.67 29.86
N ASP A 94 -19.81 2.83 30.34
CA ASP A 94 -20.66 3.75 31.06
C ASP A 94 -21.18 4.82 30.10
N LEU A 95 -22.49 4.85 29.89
CA LEU A 95 -23.19 5.88 29.15
C LEU A 95 -23.40 7.10 30.02
N THR A 96 -23.10 8.27 29.45
CA THR A 96 -23.36 9.59 30.01
C THR A 96 -24.12 10.43 28.99
N LEU A 97 -25.02 11.28 29.50
CA LEU A 97 -25.72 12.27 28.68
C LEU A 97 -24.83 13.49 28.48
N ALA A 98 -24.67 13.91 27.24
CA ALA A 98 -23.95 15.13 26.88
C ALA A 98 -24.95 16.19 26.37
N LEU A 99 -24.85 17.41 26.89
CA LEU A 99 -25.58 18.57 26.39
C LEU A 99 -24.60 19.51 25.69
N ALA A 100 -24.80 19.73 24.39
CA ALA A 100 -23.98 20.65 23.61
C ALA A 100 -24.39 22.12 23.85
N LYS A 101 -23.53 23.07 23.43
CA LYS A 101 -23.76 24.51 23.61
C LYS A 101 -25.02 25.03 22.91
N ASP A 102 -25.44 24.36 21.84
CA ASP A 102 -26.68 24.64 21.10
C ASP A 102 -27.92 23.97 21.73
N ARG A 103 -27.78 23.42 22.94
CA ARG A 103 -28.80 22.66 23.68
C ARG A 103 -29.24 21.37 23.00
N THR A 104 -28.43 20.81 22.09
CA THR A 104 -28.68 19.47 21.55
C THR A 104 -28.10 18.39 22.46
N TYR A 105 -28.83 17.29 22.60
CA TYR A 105 -28.38 16.13 23.38
C TYR A 105 -27.58 15.15 22.52
N GLY A 106 -26.58 14.54 23.14
CA GLY A 106 -25.84 13.40 22.63
C GLY A 106 -25.51 12.43 23.75
N PHE A 107 -24.91 11.30 23.40
CA PHE A 107 -24.42 10.32 24.37
C PHE A 107 -22.90 10.16 24.23
N ALA A 108 -22.23 10.01 25.36
CA ALA A 108 -20.84 9.56 25.40
C ALA A 108 -20.77 8.24 26.17
N ILE A 109 -20.08 7.27 25.61
CA ILE A 109 -19.87 5.95 26.19
C ILE A 109 -18.37 5.75 26.32
N GLU A 110 -17.89 5.57 27.55
CA GLU A 110 -16.49 5.25 27.84
C GLU A 110 -16.41 3.82 28.38
N GLY A 111 -15.50 3.02 27.83
CA GLY A 111 -15.36 1.64 28.27
C GLY A 111 -14.45 0.79 27.40
N THR A 112 -14.73 -0.51 27.39
CA THR A 112 -13.99 -1.50 26.62
C THR A 112 -14.75 -1.79 25.34
N ILE A 113 -14.04 -1.70 24.23
CA ILE A 113 -14.50 -2.16 22.92
C ILE A 113 -13.81 -3.48 22.61
N THR A 114 -14.63 -4.49 22.38
CA THR A 114 -14.22 -5.82 21.97
C THR A 114 -14.47 -5.95 20.47
N VAL A 115 -13.42 -6.25 19.71
CA VAL A 115 -13.44 -6.47 18.27
C VAL A 115 -13.22 -7.95 18.02
N LYS A 116 -14.25 -8.64 17.55
CA LYS A 116 -14.16 -10.00 17.06
C LYS A 116 -13.88 -9.97 15.56
N ILE A 117 -12.84 -10.68 15.12
CA ILE A 117 -12.49 -10.89 13.72
C ILE A 117 -12.31 -12.39 13.50
N ALA A 118 -13.18 -13.00 12.71
CA ALA A 118 -13.27 -14.45 12.52
C ALA A 118 -13.32 -15.21 13.87
N ALA A 119 -12.37 -16.12 14.10
CA ALA A 119 -12.28 -16.89 15.35
C ALA A 119 -11.56 -16.15 16.50
N GLN A 120 -11.16 -14.89 16.30
CA GLN A 120 -10.36 -14.14 17.27
C GLN A 120 -11.12 -12.99 17.89
N THR A 121 -10.79 -12.71 19.15
CA THR A 121 -11.33 -11.59 19.91
C THR A 121 -10.16 -10.72 20.37
N ALA A 122 -10.26 -9.43 20.09
CA ALA A 122 -9.35 -8.39 20.55
C ALA A 122 -10.11 -7.40 21.42
N GLU A 123 -9.43 -6.79 22.39
CA GLU A 123 -10.02 -5.77 23.25
C GLU A 123 -9.17 -4.51 23.22
N ALA A 124 -9.84 -3.37 23.31
CA ALA A 124 -9.23 -2.05 23.39
C ALA A 124 -10.08 -1.17 24.29
N SER A 125 -9.45 -0.26 25.04
CA SER A 125 -10.20 0.81 25.69
C SER A 125 -10.56 1.88 24.67
N GLY A 126 -11.69 2.56 24.87
CA GLY A 126 -12.10 3.60 23.96
C GLY A 126 -13.25 4.44 24.47
N GLN A 127 -13.55 5.46 23.68
CA GLN A 127 -14.71 6.31 23.85
C GLN A 127 -15.53 6.28 22.55
N LEU A 128 -16.84 6.33 22.69
CA LEU A 128 -17.78 6.46 21.59
C LEU A 128 -18.74 7.61 21.90
N ARG A 129 -19.00 8.45 20.91
CA ARG A 129 -19.97 9.54 20.99
C ARG A 129 -21.04 9.33 19.94
N VAL A 130 -22.29 9.54 20.35
CA VAL A 130 -23.47 9.59 19.50
C VAL A 130 -23.96 11.03 19.52
N ASP A 131 -23.98 11.69 18.35
CA ASP A 131 -24.50 13.06 18.26
C ASP A 131 -26.03 13.09 18.14
N SER A 132 -26.60 14.29 18.09
CA SER A 132 -28.05 14.50 17.97
C SER A 132 -28.67 13.92 16.69
N ASN A 133 -27.86 13.68 15.66
CA ASN A 133 -28.27 13.06 14.39
C ASN A 133 -28.14 11.53 14.43
N GLY A 134 -27.56 10.96 15.49
CA GLY A 134 -27.27 9.54 15.62
C GLY A 134 -25.96 9.11 14.95
N ALA A 135 -25.13 10.06 14.49
CA ALA A 135 -23.83 9.74 13.93
C ALA A 135 -22.88 9.28 15.05
N THR A 136 -22.06 8.27 14.75
CA THR A 136 -21.14 7.68 15.74
C THR A 136 -19.70 8.06 15.44
N ARG A 137 -19.02 8.58 16.45
CA ARG A 137 -17.58 8.86 16.40
C ARG A 137 -16.90 8.36 17.66
N GLY A 138 -15.80 7.66 17.51
CA GLY A 138 -15.06 7.14 18.66
C GLY A 138 -13.56 7.12 18.45
N SER A 139 -12.84 6.90 19.54
CA SER A 139 -11.41 6.61 19.52
C SER A 139 -11.14 5.33 20.29
N LEU A 140 -10.21 4.54 19.76
CA LEU A 140 -9.73 3.29 20.31
C LEU A 140 -8.24 3.42 20.58
N ASP A 141 -7.82 3.00 21.77
CA ASP A 141 -6.42 2.95 22.13
C ASP A 141 -5.94 1.51 22.30
N GLY A 142 -4.76 1.23 21.77
CA GLY A 142 -4.08 -0.06 21.94
C GLY A 142 -4.74 -1.27 21.27
N LEU A 143 -5.62 -1.11 20.27
CA LEU A 143 -6.23 -2.26 19.59
C LEU A 143 -5.18 -3.09 18.85
N LYS A 144 -5.10 -4.38 19.20
CA LYS A 144 -4.26 -5.37 18.55
C LYS A 144 -5.10 -6.52 18.02
N VAL A 145 -5.02 -6.79 16.73
CA VAL A 145 -5.74 -7.89 16.09
C VAL A 145 -4.76 -8.80 15.38
N THR A 146 -5.02 -10.11 15.29
CA THR A 146 -4.19 -10.99 14.45
C THR A 146 -4.88 -11.23 13.13
N VAL A 147 -4.18 -10.98 12.03
CA VAL A 147 -4.67 -11.22 10.67
C VAL A 147 -3.71 -12.19 10.00
N ALA A 148 -4.24 -13.34 9.55
CA ALA A 148 -3.44 -14.40 8.90
C ALA A 148 -2.20 -14.82 9.71
N GLY A 149 -2.32 -14.87 11.04
CA GLY A 149 -1.22 -15.24 11.95
C GLY A 149 -0.21 -14.14 12.26
N MET A 150 -0.40 -12.91 11.74
CA MET A 150 0.44 -11.74 12.03
C MET A 150 -0.28 -10.78 12.97
N GLU A 151 0.43 -10.22 13.97
CA GLU A 151 -0.14 -9.21 14.88
C GLU A 151 -0.20 -7.85 14.16
N LEU A 152 -1.36 -7.22 14.15
CA LEU A 152 -1.59 -5.88 13.65
C LEU A 152 -1.97 -4.98 14.82
N ALA A 153 -1.03 -4.14 15.26
CA ALA A 153 -1.21 -3.19 16.35
C ALA A 153 -1.57 -1.81 15.79
N LEU A 154 -2.80 -1.37 15.99
CA LEU A 154 -3.30 -0.09 15.49
C LEU A 154 -2.82 1.05 16.39
N LYS A 155 -2.40 2.16 15.79
CA LYS A 155 -2.03 3.37 16.51
C LYS A 155 -3.13 4.41 16.35
N SER A 156 -3.72 4.84 17.46
CA SER A 156 -4.77 5.88 17.50
C SER A 156 -5.91 5.59 16.53
N ALA A 157 -6.58 4.45 16.72
CA ALA A 157 -7.70 4.06 15.88
C ALA A 157 -8.95 4.91 16.19
N SER A 158 -9.79 5.10 15.19
CA SER A 158 -11.04 5.85 15.27
C SER A 158 -12.20 4.95 14.85
N ILE A 159 -13.37 5.20 15.41
CA ILE A 159 -14.63 4.57 14.98
C ILE A 159 -15.42 5.65 14.24
N GLU A 160 -15.80 5.38 13.00
CA GLU A 160 -16.67 6.25 12.21
C GLU A 160 -17.74 5.40 11.53
N ASP A 161 -19.01 5.63 11.86
CA ASP A 161 -20.17 4.97 11.25
C ASP A 161 -20.08 3.43 11.25
N GLY A 162 -19.57 2.85 12.34
CA GLY A 162 -19.43 1.40 12.51
C GLY A 162 -18.19 0.78 11.86
N ALA A 163 -17.31 1.58 11.25
CA ALA A 163 -16.00 1.13 10.77
C ALA A 163 -14.88 1.59 11.70
N ILE A 164 -13.87 0.73 11.90
CA ILE A 164 -12.63 1.11 12.58
C ILE A 164 -11.64 1.60 11.53
N LYS A 165 -11.06 2.79 11.71
CA LYS A 165 -10.05 3.36 10.83
C LYS A 165 -8.79 3.70 11.61
N ALA A 166 -7.62 3.41 11.05
CA ALA A 166 -6.34 3.85 11.60
C ALA A 166 -5.44 4.40 10.48
N GLY A 167 -4.82 5.55 10.75
CA GLY A 167 -3.85 6.14 9.82
C GLY A 167 -2.59 5.27 9.69
N GLU A 168 -2.16 4.68 10.81
CA GLU A 168 -0.97 3.84 10.93
C GLU A 168 -1.26 2.62 11.80
N ALA A 169 -0.62 1.49 11.46
CA ALA A 169 -0.55 0.31 12.30
C ALA A 169 0.80 -0.38 12.12
N THR A 170 1.22 -1.15 13.11
CA THR A 170 2.40 -2.00 13.05
C THR A 170 1.98 -3.43 12.79
N LEU A 171 2.33 -3.97 11.63
CA LEU A 171 2.18 -5.38 11.30
C LEU A 171 3.44 -6.13 11.73
N SER A 172 3.31 -7.09 12.64
CA SER A 172 4.40 -7.88 13.20
C SER A 172 4.27 -9.34 12.80
N VAL A 173 5.34 -9.85 12.22
CA VAL A 173 5.52 -11.25 11.85
C VAL A 173 5.90 -12.04 13.11
N PRO A 174 5.34 -13.25 13.32
CA PRO A 174 5.71 -14.09 14.47
C PRO A 174 7.22 -14.29 14.59
N LYS A 175 7.73 -14.41 15.82
CA LYS A 175 9.16 -14.69 16.07
C LYS A 175 9.63 -15.98 15.38
N ALA A 176 8.75 -16.99 15.31
CA ALA A 176 9.01 -18.25 14.60
C ALA A 176 9.31 -18.04 13.10
N TRP A 177 8.87 -16.91 12.51
CA TRP A 177 9.05 -16.56 11.10
C TRP A 177 10.05 -15.39 10.92
N GLY A 178 10.85 -15.08 11.95
CA GLY A 178 11.88 -14.05 11.89
C GLY A 178 11.58 -12.77 12.66
N GLY A 179 10.38 -12.59 13.23
CA GLY A 179 10.08 -11.52 14.19
C GLY A 179 10.12 -10.09 13.64
N LEU A 180 9.97 -9.94 12.33
CA LEU A 180 10.03 -8.65 11.64
C LEU A 180 8.76 -7.83 11.88
N SER A 181 8.87 -6.51 11.78
CA SER A 181 7.71 -5.62 11.81
C SER A 181 7.76 -4.62 10.66
N ALA A 182 6.57 -4.19 10.24
CA ALA A 182 6.35 -3.25 9.16
C ALA A 182 5.30 -2.23 9.58
N THR A 183 5.48 -0.96 9.19
CA THR A 183 4.41 0.03 9.33
C THR A 183 3.50 -0.06 8.12
N VAL A 184 2.20 -0.21 8.36
CA VAL A 184 1.14 -0.17 7.36
C VAL A 184 0.25 1.05 7.58
N TYR A 185 -0.39 1.52 6.52
CA TYR A 185 -1.10 2.80 6.48
C TYR A 185 -2.51 2.67 5.93
N GLN A 186 -3.38 3.62 6.30
CA GLN A 186 -4.77 3.72 5.83
C GLN A 186 -5.53 2.40 6.04
N LEU A 187 -5.51 1.93 7.28
CA LEU A 187 -6.23 0.72 7.67
C LEU A 187 -7.71 1.04 7.84
N SER A 188 -8.58 0.20 7.30
CA SER A 188 -10.01 0.18 7.65
C SER A 188 -10.50 -1.24 7.90
N ILE A 189 -11.33 -1.38 8.93
CA ILE A 189 -12.04 -2.61 9.26
C ILE A 189 -13.53 -2.29 9.20
N ASP A 190 -14.24 -2.82 8.21
CA ASP A 190 -15.68 -2.70 8.06
C ASP A 190 -16.31 -4.10 7.95
N GLY A 191 -17.17 -4.47 8.89
CA GLY A 191 -17.77 -5.81 8.91
C GLY A 191 -16.74 -6.91 8.66
N ASP A 192 -16.90 -7.64 7.54
CA ASP A 192 -16.05 -8.78 7.16
C ASP A 192 -14.73 -8.39 6.45
N ASN A 193 -14.51 -7.11 6.15
CA ASN A 193 -13.36 -6.66 5.36
C ASN A 193 -12.28 -5.99 6.22
N VAL A 194 -11.04 -6.42 6.02
CA VAL A 194 -9.83 -5.70 6.48
C VAL A 194 -9.14 -5.15 5.24
N ASN A 195 -8.97 -3.83 5.19
CA ASN A 195 -8.35 -3.14 4.07
C ASN A 195 -7.12 -2.38 4.54
N ILE A 196 -6.00 -2.53 3.83
CA ILE A 196 -4.73 -1.85 4.09
C ILE A 196 -4.42 -0.99 2.88
N GLY A 197 -4.15 0.31 3.02
CA GLY A 197 -3.80 1.15 1.88
C GLY A 197 -2.39 0.88 1.34
N GLY A 198 -1.47 0.52 2.24
CA GLY A 198 -0.10 0.14 1.91
C GLY A 198 0.76 -0.07 3.16
N GLY A 199 2.07 -0.24 2.96
CA GLY A 199 3.04 -0.38 4.04
C GLY A 199 4.47 -0.35 3.54
N ALA A 200 5.41 -0.19 4.46
CA ALA A 200 6.83 -0.30 4.16
C ALA A 200 7.54 -1.07 5.27
N PHE A 201 8.52 -1.87 4.90
CA PHE A 201 9.37 -2.60 5.83
C PHE A 201 10.83 -2.46 5.42
N LYS A 202 11.69 -2.47 6.43
CA LYS A 202 13.14 -2.55 6.26
C LYS A 202 13.64 -3.64 7.16
N LEU A 203 14.40 -4.59 6.60
CA LEU A 203 15.03 -5.62 7.40
C LEU A 203 16.31 -5.03 8.02
N PRO A 204 16.69 -5.49 9.23
CA PRO A 204 17.99 -5.17 9.77
C PRO A 204 19.09 -5.49 8.77
N GLU A 205 20.12 -4.65 8.71
CA GLU A 205 21.27 -4.91 7.85
C GLU A 205 21.98 -6.19 8.31
N ILE A 206 22.22 -7.10 7.37
CA ILE A 206 23.00 -8.30 7.63
C ILE A 206 24.45 -7.97 7.30
N LYS A 207 25.32 -8.05 8.32
CA LYS A 207 26.76 -7.83 8.18
C LYS A 207 27.51 -9.15 8.23
N ALA A 208 28.41 -9.36 7.28
CA ALA A 208 29.31 -10.51 7.24
C ALA A 208 30.73 -10.01 6.90
N GLY A 209 31.55 -9.77 7.92
CA GLY A 209 32.77 -8.97 7.78
C GLY A 209 32.42 -7.53 7.41
N ASP A 210 33.12 -6.94 6.43
CA ASP A 210 32.79 -5.59 5.93
C ASP A 210 31.70 -5.61 4.83
N MET A 211 31.12 -6.78 4.51
CA MET A 211 29.95 -6.86 3.63
C MET A 211 28.69 -6.43 4.37
N VAL A 212 27.84 -5.65 3.71
CA VAL A 212 26.56 -5.17 4.26
C VAL A 212 25.45 -5.47 3.28
N LEU A 213 24.50 -6.32 3.66
CA LEU A 213 23.25 -6.55 2.92
C LEU A 213 22.13 -5.77 3.59
N SER A 214 21.56 -4.82 2.87
CA SER A 214 20.37 -4.06 3.29
C SER A 214 19.19 -4.56 2.47
N LEU A 215 18.05 -4.84 3.10
CA LEU A 215 16.82 -5.29 2.43
C LEU A 215 15.66 -4.41 2.88
N GLU A 216 14.79 -4.04 1.94
CA GLU A 216 13.60 -3.22 2.19
C GLU A 216 12.45 -3.66 1.29
N GLY A 217 11.24 -3.22 1.59
CA GLY A 217 10.09 -3.47 0.76
C GLY A 217 8.91 -2.56 1.06
N LYS A 218 7.94 -2.55 0.15
CA LYS A 218 6.72 -1.76 0.21
C LYS A 218 5.55 -2.61 -0.24
N LEU A 219 4.46 -2.52 0.51
CA LEU A 219 3.14 -2.99 0.14
C LEU A 219 2.34 -1.79 -0.38
N LYS A 220 1.65 -1.93 -1.50
CA LYS A 220 0.79 -0.88 -2.05
C LYS A 220 -0.48 -1.50 -2.61
N LYS A 221 -1.64 -0.94 -2.31
CA LYS A 221 -2.87 -1.31 -2.99
C LYS A 221 -2.87 -0.80 -4.45
N GLU A 222 -3.19 -1.67 -5.40
CA GLU A 222 -3.29 -1.32 -6.83
C GLU A 222 -4.52 -1.97 -7.44
N GLY A 223 -5.53 -1.16 -7.79
CA GLY A 223 -6.83 -1.65 -8.24
C GLY A 223 -7.53 -2.47 -7.14
N ALA A 224 -7.93 -3.70 -7.49
CA ALA A 224 -8.53 -4.65 -6.55
C ALA A 224 -7.48 -5.50 -5.79
N GLY A 225 -6.20 -5.37 -6.12
CA GLY A 225 -5.11 -6.18 -5.59
C GLY A 225 -4.05 -5.39 -4.81
N TYR A 226 -2.93 -6.06 -4.55
CA TYR A 226 -1.76 -5.51 -3.86
C TYR A 226 -0.47 -5.76 -4.63
N VAL A 227 0.42 -4.78 -4.63
CA VAL A 227 1.81 -4.88 -5.09
C VAL A 227 2.72 -4.94 -3.88
N ILE A 228 3.61 -5.93 -3.86
CA ILE A 228 4.74 -6.02 -2.94
C ILE A 228 6.00 -5.74 -3.74
N ALA A 229 6.62 -4.60 -3.49
CA ALA A 229 7.98 -4.30 -3.97
C ALA A 229 8.97 -4.70 -2.87
N ALA A 230 10.05 -5.38 -3.21
CA ALA A 230 11.14 -5.71 -2.32
C ALA A 230 12.47 -5.36 -3.00
N GLY A 231 13.30 -4.59 -2.33
CA GLY A 231 14.62 -4.16 -2.78
C GLY A 231 15.70 -4.64 -1.82
N GLY A 232 16.92 -4.72 -2.33
CA GLY A 232 18.08 -5.06 -1.55
C GLY A 232 19.36 -4.48 -2.15
N SER A 233 20.31 -4.15 -1.31
CA SER A 233 21.65 -3.75 -1.72
C SER A 233 22.69 -4.56 -0.95
N LEU A 234 23.59 -5.22 -1.67
CA LEU A 234 24.77 -5.87 -1.11
C LEU A 234 25.99 -4.98 -1.35
N LYS A 235 26.49 -4.34 -0.30
CA LYS A 235 27.78 -3.67 -0.29
C LYS A 235 28.86 -4.69 0.01
N MET A 236 29.91 -4.72 -0.81
CA MET A 236 31.08 -5.59 -0.59
C MET A 236 32.33 -4.73 -0.43
N PRO A 237 33.17 -5.00 0.59
CA PRO A 237 34.51 -4.44 0.68
C PRO A 237 35.35 -5.05 -0.45
N ASN A 238 36.14 -4.26 -1.16
CA ASN A 238 37.15 -4.76 -2.10
C ASN A 238 36.65 -5.41 -3.41
N MET A 239 35.45 -5.11 -3.90
CA MET A 239 35.21 -5.20 -5.36
C MET A 239 36.12 -4.15 -6.02
N GLY A 240 37.26 -4.58 -6.58
CA GLY A 240 38.53 -3.84 -6.77
C GLY A 240 38.58 -2.55 -7.61
N GLY A 241 37.50 -1.78 -7.70
CA GLY A 241 37.46 -0.45 -8.30
C GLY A 241 37.27 0.67 -7.27
N LYS A 242 37.85 1.85 -7.50
CA LYS A 242 37.50 3.06 -6.70
C LYS A 242 36.01 3.37 -6.91
N GLY A 243 35.25 3.49 -5.82
CA GLY A 243 33.85 3.97 -5.85
C GLY A 243 32.75 2.91 -5.98
N CYS A 244 33.05 1.61 -5.87
CA CYS A 244 32.03 0.56 -5.84
C CYS A 244 31.15 0.66 -4.59
N SER A 245 29.85 0.96 -4.76
CA SER A 245 28.88 1.06 -3.65
C SER A 245 28.09 -0.23 -3.38
N GLY A 246 28.17 -1.24 -4.27
CA GLY A 246 27.55 -2.56 -4.09
C GLY A 246 26.73 -3.05 -5.29
N LEU A 247 26.11 -4.23 -5.15
CA LEU A 247 25.11 -4.78 -6.07
C LEU A 247 23.71 -4.46 -5.54
N GLY A 248 22.88 -3.78 -6.33
CA GLY A 248 21.46 -3.56 -6.03
C GLY A 248 20.57 -4.58 -6.76
N VAL A 249 19.62 -5.18 -6.05
CA VAL A 249 18.56 -6.05 -6.60
C VAL A 249 17.20 -5.48 -6.19
N ALA A 250 16.25 -5.39 -7.12
CA ALA A 250 14.86 -5.06 -6.78
C ALA A 250 13.90 -6.00 -7.50
N VAL A 251 12.82 -6.36 -6.81
CA VAL A 251 11.79 -7.33 -7.18
C VAL A 251 10.42 -6.70 -6.94
N GLU A 252 9.50 -6.82 -7.90
CA GLU A 252 8.09 -6.42 -7.73
C GLU A 252 7.16 -7.61 -8.01
N ILE A 253 6.24 -7.88 -7.07
CA ILE A 253 5.26 -8.98 -7.11
C ILE A 253 3.85 -8.38 -7.00
N TYR A 254 2.91 -8.85 -7.81
CA TYR A 254 1.50 -8.44 -7.78
C TYR A 254 0.58 -9.63 -7.44
N ALA A 255 -0.44 -9.38 -6.60
CA ALA A 255 -1.50 -10.32 -6.24
C ALA A 255 -2.89 -9.67 -6.40
N ASP A 256 -3.86 -10.39 -6.96
CA ASP A 256 -5.23 -9.89 -7.19
C ASP A 256 -6.21 -10.20 -6.03
N ALA A 257 -7.48 -9.82 -6.21
CA ALA A 257 -8.51 -9.80 -5.18
C ALA A 257 -9.04 -11.18 -4.75
N ASN A 258 -8.71 -12.27 -5.46
CA ASN A 258 -9.44 -13.53 -5.35
C ASN A 258 -8.83 -14.59 -4.42
N GLN A 259 -7.73 -14.33 -3.71
CA GLN A 259 -7.30 -15.21 -2.61
C GLN A 259 -6.19 -14.64 -1.72
N ALA A 260 -6.28 -15.01 -0.44
CA ALA A 260 -5.45 -14.58 0.67
C ALA A 260 -3.95 -14.87 0.44
N VAL A 261 -3.12 -13.85 0.63
CA VAL A 261 -1.67 -14.01 0.75
C VAL A 261 -1.38 -14.65 2.10
N VAL A 262 -1.41 -15.98 2.14
CA VAL A 262 -0.58 -16.73 3.08
C VAL A 262 0.75 -16.87 2.37
N MET A 263 1.83 -16.30 2.92
CA MET A 263 3.18 -16.67 2.53
C MET A 263 3.35 -18.15 2.90
N ARG A 264 2.97 -19.04 1.98
CA ARG A 264 3.02 -20.50 2.15
C ARG A 264 4.32 -20.97 1.51
N ILE A 265 5.30 -21.31 2.33
CA ILE A 265 6.53 -21.99 1.87
C ILE A 265 6.20 -23.48 1.77
N GLU A 266 5.41 -23.86 0.76
CA GLU A 266 5.21 -25.24 0.32
C GLU A 266 5.20 -25.23 -1.22
N PRO A 267 5.64 -26.32 -1.90
CA PRO A 267 5.60 -26.39 -3.36
C PRO A 267 4.17 -26.23 -3.88
N MET A 268 3.93 -25.12 -4.58
CA MET A 268 2.63 -24.80 -5.19
C MET A 268 2.31 -25.78 -6.32
N THR A 269 1.02 -26.09 -6.49
CA THR A 269 0.56 -26.87 -7.65
C THR A 269 0.52 -26.00 -8.91
N ALA A 270 0.65 -26.61 -10.09
CA ALA A 270 0.74 -25.90 -11.37
C ALA A 270 -0.46 -24.96 -11.66
N ALA A 271 -1.64 -25.23 -11.09
CA ALA A 271 -2.84 -24.40 -11.25
C ALA A 271 -2.83 -23.11 -10.42
N GLN A 272 -1.93 -22.98 -9.42
CA GLN A 272 -1.86 -21.83 -8.51
C GLN A 272 -0.79 -20.79 -8.94
N VAL A 273 0.00 -21.09 -9.97
CA VAL A 273 1.14 -20.28 -10.42
C VAL A 273 0.70 -19.10 -11.30
N ASP A 274 -0.46 -19.18 -11.96
CA ASP A 274 -0.94 -18.15 -12.91
C ASP A 274 -1.41 -16.84 -12.25
N THR A 275 -1.60 -16.82 -10.92
CA THR A 275 -2.07 -15.65 -10.16
C THR A 275 -0.95 -14.84 -9.52
N PHE A 276 0.29 -15.37 -9.53
CA PHE A 276 1.49 -14.72 -9.02
C PHE A 276 2.42 -14.35 -10.17
N GLN A 277 2.64 -13.06 -10.37
CA GLN A 277 3.56 -12.59 -11.41
C GLN A 277 4.69 -11.76 -10.83
N LEU A 278 5.91 -12.27 -11.01
CA LEU A 278 7.14 -11.51 -10.86
C LEU A 278 7.18 -10.46 -11.97
N ARG A 279 6.77 -9.22 -11.71
CA ARG A 279 6.65 -8.20 -12.77
C ARG A 279 8.00 -7.73 -13.26
N LYS A 280 8.94 -7.54 -12.33
CA LYS A 280 10.23 -6.94 -12.63
C LYS A 280 11.32 -7.43 -11.68
N VAL A 281 12.48 -7.75 -12.23
CA VAL A 281 13.75 -7.89 -11.53
C VAL A 281 14.72 -6.89 -12.13
N SER A 282 15.35 -6.06 -11.32
CA SER A 282 16.43 -5.18 -11.79
C SER A 282 17.70 -5.42 -11.00
N VAL A 283 18.82 -5.49 -11.72
CA VAL A 283 20.18 -5.55 -11.15
C VAL A 283 20.94 -4.33 -11.61
N SER A 284 21.63 -3.65 -10.71
CA SER A 284 22.50 -2.53 -11.09
C SER A 284 23.81 -2.55 -10.35
N LEU A 285 24.86 -2.13 -11.05
CA LEU A 285 26.21 -1.98 -10.56
C LEU A 285 26.75 -0.64 -11.10
N GLN A 286 27.13 0.25 -10.19
CA GLN A 286 27.84 1.49 -10.51
C GLN A 286 29.23 1.43 -9.86
N CYS A 287 30.26 1.35 -10.68
CA CYS A 287 31.64 1.16 -10.23
C CYS A 287 32.61 1.47 -11.38
N THR A 288 33.83 1.93 -11.08
CA THR A 288 34.91 2.06 -12.07
C THR A 288 35.79 0.81 -12.03
N ILE A 289 35.64 -0.10 -13.00
CA ILE A 289 36.44 -1.32 -13.14
C ILE A 289 37.36 -1.19 -14.36
N PRO A 290 38.69 -1.10 -14.18
CA PRO A 290 39.63 -1.06 -15.29
C PRO A 290 39.55 -2.32 -16.16
N LEU A 291 39.40 -2.15 -17.48
CA LEU A 291 39.32 -3.24 -18.44
C LEU A 291 40.71 -3.56 -19.00
N GLY A 292 41.59 -4.04 -18.11
CA GLY A 292 42.97 -4.41 -18.45
C GLY A 292 43.75 -3.28 -19.10
N ALA A 293 44.48 -3.59 -20.18
CA ALA A 293 45.31 -2.63 -20.92
C ALA A 293 44.55 -1.85 -22.01
N SER A 294 43.21 -1.93 -22.06
CA SER A 294 42.42 -1.29 -23.12
C SER A 294 42.36 0.25 -23.02
N GLY A 295 42.73 0.82 -21.87
CA GLY A 295 42.58 2.26 -21.60
C GLY A 295 41.13 2.70 -21.34
N PHE A 296 40.24 1.74 -21.05
CA PHE A 296 38.86 1.97 -20.65
C PHE A 296 38.56 1.40 -19.27
N ASP A 297 37.68 2.08 -18.55
CA ASP A 297 37.03 1.63 -17.35
C ASP A 297 35.57 1.30 -17.67
N LEU A 298 35.09 0.14 -17.20
CA LEU A 298 33.67 -0.14 -17.11
C LEU A 298 33.11 0.67 -15.94
N THR A 299 32.18 1.60 -16.20
CA THR A 299 31.67 2.54 -15.19
C THR A 299 30.24 2.23 -14.71
N SER A 300 29.46 1.49 -15.50
CA SER A 300 28.10 1.08 -15.16
C SER A 300 27.67 -0.19 -15.88
N ILE A 301 26.99 -1.10 -15.17
CA ILE A 301 26.19 -2.19 -15.74
C ILE A 301 24.82 -2.18 -15.07
N SER A 302 23.75 -2.23 -15.87
CA SER A 302 22.40 -2.44 -15.35
C SER A 302 21.64 -3.43 -16.20
N GLY A 303 20.88 -4.32 -15.56
CA GLY A 303 19.99 -5.29 -16.17
C GLY A 303 18.57 -5.14 -15.65
N THR A 304 17.57 -5.36 -16.49
CA THR A 304 16.17 -5.48 -16.09
C THR A 304 15.54 -6.67 -16.80
N LEU A 305 14.90 -7.55 -16.05
CA LEU A 305 14.01 -8.59 -16.55
C LEU A 305 12.58 -8.17 -16.19
N THR A 306 11.71 -8.05 -17.18
CA THR A 306 10.28 -7.79 -17.00
C THR A 306 9.52 -9.02 -17.47
N LEU A 307 8.62 -9.53 -16.63
CA LEU A 307 7.74 -10.64 -16.98
C LEU A 307 6.29 -10.18 -16.83
N SER A 308 5.48 -10.53 -17.82
CA SER A 308 4.02 -10.37 -17.81
C SER A 308 3.42 -11.59 -18.47
N ASN A 309 2.11 -11.82 -18.28
CA ASN A 309 1.40 -12.97 -18.85
C ASN A 309 1.66 -13.26 -20.34
N ASN A 310 1.98 -12.23 -21.13
CA ASN A 310 2.19 -12.38 -22.57
C ASN A 310 3.57 -11.92 -23.05
N VAL A 311 4.39 -11.27 -22.21
CA VAL A 311 5.66 -10.65 -22.63
C VAL A 311 6.75 -10.92 -21.59
N THR A 312 7.90 -11.40 -22.06
CA THR A 312 9.17 -11.45 -21.33
C THR A 312 10.16 -10.50 -21.99
N LYS A 313 10.69 -9.55 -21.23
CA LYS A 313 11.66 -8.58 -21.74
C LYS A 313 12.91 -8.57 -20.88
N ILE A 314 14.09 -8.65 -21.50
CA ILE A 314 15.40 -8.51 -20.87
C ILE A 314 16.06 -7.27 -21.46
N GLU A 315 16.54 -6.36 -20.62
CA GLU A 315 17.28 -5.18 -21.02
C GLU A 315 18.59 -5.12 -20.26
N VAL A 316 19.71 -4.99 -20.96
CA VAL A 316 21.04 -4.82 -20.38
C VAL A 316 21.65 -3.53 -20.93
N LYS A 317 22.24 -2.72 -20.07
CA LYS A 317 22.95 -1.50 -20.42
C LYS A 317 24.33 -1.50 -19.78
N VAL A 318 25.32 -1.09 -20.54
CA VAL A 318 26.72 -1.02 -20.14
C VAL A 318 27.28 0.34 -20.53
N THR A 319 28.05 0.97 -19.64
CA THR A 319 28.81 2.19 -19.93
C THR A 319 30.27 1.95 -19.65
N MET A 320 31.11 2.32 -20.62
CA MET A 320 32.55 2.29 -20.54
C MET A 320 33.09 3.69 -20.79
N GLU A 321 34.08 4.12 -20.03
CA GLU A 321 34.70 5.42 -20.17
C GLU A 321 36.20 5.27 -20.32
N SER A 322 36.81 6.07 -21.19
CA SER A 322 38.27 6.05 -21.33
C SER A 322 38.93 6.65 -20.09
N GLN A 323 40.06 6.04 -19.71
CA GLN A 323 40.98 6.56 -18.69
C GLN A 323 41.68 7.84 -19.15
N LEU A 324 41.77 8.08 -20.47
CA LEU A 324 42.30 9.32 -21.02
C LEU A 324 41.28 10.45 -20.79
N ARG A 325 41.73 11.55 -20.19
CA ARG A 325 40.90 12.73 -19.92
C ARG A 325 41.47 13.97 -20.59
N VAL A 326 40.59 14.87 -21.02
CA VAL A 326 40.93 16.21 -21.51
C VAL A 326 40.19 17.21 -20.63
N GLY A 327 40.93 17.88 -19.74
CA GLY A 327 40.33 18.68 -18.67
C GLY A 327 39.48 17.82 -17.74
N SER A 328 38.23 18.22 -17.51
CA SER A 328 37.26 17.49 -16.69
C SER A 328 36.50 16.38 -17.43
N PHE A 329 36.74 16.19 -18.73
CA PHE A 329 35.97 15.27 -19.58
C PHE A 329 36.77 14.03 -19.93
N ASN A 330 36.08 12.89 -20.02
CA ASN A 330 36.68 11.66 -20.53
C ASN A 330 36.77 11.77 -22.05
N ALA A 331 37.92 11.43 -22.62
CA ALA A 331 38.18 11.60 -24.05
C ALA A 331 37.18 10.80 -24.90
N LEU A 332 36.82 9.60 -24.44
CA LEU A 332 35.85 8.71 -25.08
C LEU A 332 34.91 8.10 -24.04
N THR A 333 33.63 8.00 -24.39
CA THR A 333 32.62 7.24 -23.64
C THR A 333 31.89 6.33 -24.61
N ALA A 334 31.81 5.03 -24.30
CA ALA A 334 31.05 4.05 -25.06
C ALA A 334 29.86 3.55 -24.22
N ASN A 335 28.67 3.57 -24.79
CA ASN A 335 27.48 2.98 -24.19
C ASN A 335 27.01 1.83 -25.06
N GLY A 336 26.76 0.67 -24.45
CA GLY A 336 26.13 -0.48 -25.09
C GLY A 336 24.78 -0.75 -24.45
N ASP A 337 23.79 -1.12 -25.26
CA ASP A 337 22.50 -1.61 -24.83
C ASP A 337 22.14 -2.90 -25.58
N MET A 338 21.49 -3.82 -24.89
CA MET A 338 20.92 -5.04 -25.45
C MET A 338 19.51 -5.19 -24.93
N GLY A 339 18.57 -5.47 -25.82
CA GLY A 339 17.19 -5.81 -25.51
C GLY A 339 16.86 -7.19 -26.08
N ILE A 340 16.18 -8.03 -25.31
CA ILE A 340 15.53 -9.25 -25.80
C ILE A 340 14.07 -9.15 -25.40
N GLU A 341 13.16 -9.33 -26.36
CA GLU A 341 11.72 -9.33 -26.11
C GLU A 341 11.09 -10.57 -26.72
N TYR A 342 10.36 -11.32 -25.91
CA TYR A 342 9.56 -12.46 -26.31
C TYR A 342 8.09 -12.17 -26.00
N VAL A 343 7.22 -12.28 -26.99
CA VAL A 343 5.76 -12.18 -26.88
C VAL A 343 5.16 -13.50 -27.32
N LYS A 344 4.22 -14.04 -26.52
CA LYS A 344 3.61 -15.35 -26.79
C LYS A 344 2.51 -15.27 -27.84
N ASN A 345 1.62 -14.27 -27.76
CA ASN A 345 0.48 -14.14 -28.68
C ASN A 345 0.14 -12.67 -29.01
N PRO A 346 0.25 -12.23 -30.29
CA PRO A 346 0.86 -12.98 -31.39
C PRO A 346 2.35 -13.22 -31.12
N TYR A 347 2.90 -14.33 -31.63
CA TYR A 347 4.30 -14.66 -31.42
C TYR A 347 5.21 -13.56 -31.96
N LYS A 348 6.12 -13.10 -31.12
CA LYS A 348 7.25 -12.23 -31.49
C LYS A 348 8.47 -12.60 -30.66
N PHE A 349 9.61 -12.77 -31.30
CA PHE A 349 10.91 -12.80 -30.65
C PHE A 349 11.82 -11.75 -31.27
N GLU A 350 12.29 -10.79 -30.48
CA GLU A 350 13.10 -9.66 -30.95
C GLU A 350 14.37 -9.52 -30.10
N ILE A 351 15.51 -9.35 -30.77
CA ILE A 351 16.79 -8.99 -30.16
C ILE A 351 17.20 -7.64 -30.74
N GLY A 352 17.40 -6.66 -29.86
CA GLY A 352 17.98 -5.37 -30.16
C GLY A 352 19.39 -5.26 -29.57
N LEU A 353 20.31 -4.70 -30.33
CA LEU A 353 21.65 -4.33 -29.89
C LEU A 353 21.86 -2.86 -30.27
N GLY A 354 22.35 -2.07 -29.33
CA GLY A 354 22.70 -0.68 -29.52
C GLY A 354 24.09 -0.41 -28.99
N ALA A 355 24.83 0.44 -29.69
CA ALA A 355 26.08 0.98 -29.21
C ALA A 355 26.18 2.45 -29.63
N SER A 356 26.70 3.30 -28.76
CA SER A 356 27.03 4.69 -29.10
C SER A 356 28.37 5.08 -28.51
N MET A 357 29.10 5.91 -29.22
CA MET A 357 30.38 6.45 -28.79
C MET A 357 30.32 7.97 -28.80
N LYS A 358 30.76 8.57 -27.69
CA LYS A 358 30.89 10.02 -27.53
C LYS A 358 32.34 10.42 -27.36
N ILE A 359 32.71 11.54 -27.96
CA ILE A 359 33.99 12.22 -27.75
C ILE A 359 33.78 13.35 -26.74
N PHE A 360 34.70 13.48 -25.78
CA PHE A 360 34.62 14.44 -24.66
C PHE A 360 33.29 14.35 -23.88
N SER A 361 32.67 13.17 -23.86
CA SER A 361 31.36 12.89 -23.27
C SER A 361 30.19 13.75 -23.80
N MET A 362 30.43 14.61 -24.80
CA MET A 362 29.47 15.60 -25.32
C MET A 362 29.02 15.30 -26.75
N PHE A 363 29.96 14.97 -27.62
CA PHE A 363 29.70 14.85 -29.06
C PHE A 363 29.56 13.38 -29.45
N GLU A 364 28.38 12.97 -29.90
CA GLU A 364 28.18 11.62 -30.42
C GLU A 364 28.92 11.46 -31.76
N ALA A 365 29.97 10.64 -31.74
CA ALA A 365 30.84 10.39 -32.88
C ALA A 365 30.37 9.19 -33.70
N ALA A 366 29.75 8.20 -33.05
CA ALA A 366 29.20 7.04 -33.73
C ALA A 366 28.01 6.46 -32.97
N ARG A 367 27.07 5.87 -33.72
CA ARG A 367 25.97 5.06 -33.19
C ARG A 367 25.73 3.88 -34.10
N ALA A 368 25.72 2.69 -33.53
CA ALA A 368 25.33 1.46 -34.19
C ALA A 368 24.08 0.89 -33.54
N ARG A 369 23.17 0.34 -34.34
CA ARG A 369 22.00 -0.40 -33.88
C ARG A 369 21.80 -1.61 -34.76
N ALA A 370 21.49 -2.75 -34.16
CA ALA A 370 21.04 -3.93 -34.86
C ALA A 370 19.75 -4.43 -34.21
N THR A 371 18.82 -4.91 -35.03
CA THR A 371 17.57 -5.51 -34.57
C THR A 371 17.32 -6.76 -35.38
N MET A 372 17.07 -7.88 -34.71
CA MET A 372 16.64 -9.13 -35.31
C MET A 372 15.27 -9.48 -34.72
N ARG A 373 14.30 -9.80 -35.57
CA ARG A 373 12.92 -10.07 -35.17
C ARG A 373 12.34 -11.26 -35.92
N PHE A 374 11.65 -12.12 -35.19
CA PHE A 374 10.86 -13.24 -35.70
C PHE A 374 9.40 -13.05 -35.26
N THR A 375 8.44 -13.27 -36.16
CA THR A 375 7.00 -13.09 -35.86
C THR A 375 6.13 -14.06 -36.65
N ASP A 376 4.87 -14.23 -36.26
CA ASP A 376 3.86 -14.96 -37.06
C ASP A 376 3.15 -14.08 -38.12
N GLY A 377 3.57 -12.81 -38.28
CA GLY A 377 2.96 -11.90 -39.25
C GLY A 377 3.51 -12.03 -40.67
N ASP A 378 3.09 -11.12 -41.56
CA ASP A 378 3.46 -11.09 -43.00
C ASP A 378 4.98 -11.04 -43.27
N VAL A 379 5.76 -10.61 -42.28
CA VAL A 379 7.23 -10.55 -42.33
C VAL A 379 7.79 -11.41 -41.19
N PRO A 380 7.86 -12.75 -41.39
CA PRO A 380 8.22 -13.68 -40.32
C PRO A 380 9.67 -13.55 -39.83
N PHE A 381 10.55 -12.98 -40.64
CA PHE A 381 11.92 -12.65 -40.27
C PHE A 381 12.27 -11.22 -40.71
N LEU A 382 12.89 -10.45 -39.83
CA LEU A 382 13.43 -9.12 -40.11
C LEU A 382 14.77 -8.96 -39.39
N PHE A 383 15.78 -8.51 -40.12
CA PHE A 383 17.04 -8.02 -39.60
C PHE A 383 17.27 -6.60 -40.10
N LYS A 384 17.62 -5.68 -39.21
CA LYS A 384 18.01 -4.31 -39.52
C LYS A 384 19.33 -4.01 -38.82
N ALA A 385 20.29 -3.45 -39.54
CA ALA A 385 21.51 -2.91 -38.95
C ALA A 385 21.74 -1.50 -39.49
N GLU A 386 21.99 -0.55 -38.60
CA GLU A 386 22.26 0.84 -38.93
C GLU A 386 23.50 1.30 -38.17
N MET A 387 24.42 1.96 -38.88
CA MET A 387 25.58 2.59 -38.28
C MET A 387 25.71 4.00 -38.83
N ASN A 388 25.72 4.98 -37.94
CA ASN A 388 25.97 6.37 -38.26
C ASN A 388 27.30 6.77 -37.66
N ILE A 389 28.15 7.39 -38.46
CA ILE A 389 29.43 7.98 -38.06
C ILE A 389 29.34 9.47 -38.33
N ASN A 390 29.62 10.27 -37.32
CA ASN A 390 29.64 11.73 -37.38
C ASN A 390 30.89 12.24 -36.66
N ALA A 391 32.04 11.97 -37.25
CA ALA A 391 33.32 12.46 -36.79
C ALA A 391 33.70 13.75 -37.54
N VAL A 392 34.60 14.55 -36.95
CA VAL A 392 35.09 15.82 -37.53
C VAL A 392 35.63 15.63 -38.95
N ILE A 393 36.26 14.48 -39.21
CA ILE A 393 36.96 14.15 -40.46
C ILE A 393 36.19 13.19 -41.37
N ALA A 394 35.08 12.63 -40.88
CA ALA A 394 34.35 11.57 -41.59
C ALA A 394 32.88 11.54 -41.18
N LYS A 395 32.00 11.56 -42.17
CA LYS A 395 30.57 11.28 -41.99
C LYS A 395 30.21 10.05 -42.79
N GLY A 396 29.41 9.17 -42.21
CA GLY A 396 28.98 7.97 -42.89
C GLY A 396 27.67 7.43 -42.33
N GLU A 397 26.91 6.81 -43.21
CA GLU A 397 25.70 6.08 -42.87
C GLU A 397 25.75 4.73 -43.57
N VAL A 398 25.64 3.67 -42.79
CA VAL A 398 25.45 2.30 -43.28
C VAL A 398 24.08 1.84 -42.80
N LYS A 399 23.23 1.40 -43.73
CA LYS A 399 21.96 0.75 -43.42
C LYS A 399 21.90 -0.57 -44.17
N LEU A 400 21.56 -1.62 -43.46
CA LEU A 400 21.35 -2.97 -43.99
C LEU A 400 19.99 -3.45 -43.47
N THR A 401 19.15 -3.98 -44.35
CA THR A 401 17.87 -4.58 -43.98
C THR A 401 17.68 -5.87 -44.75
N ALA A 402 17.49 -6.96 -44.02
CA ALA A 402 17.16 -8.27 -44.57
C ALA A 402 15.81 -8.72 -44.02
N TRP A 403 14.94 -9.33 -44.82
CA TRP A 403 13.66 -9.84 -44.34
C TRP A 403 13.14 -10.98 -45.19
N THR A 404 12.24 -11.79 -44.63
CA THR A 404 11.51 -12.81 -45.38
C THR A 404 10.06 -12.38 -45.53
N LYS A 405 9.50 -12.52 -46.73
CA LYS A 405 8.08 -12.30 -47.03
C LYS A 405 7.64 -13.27 -48.13
N ASP A 406 6.46 -13.88 -47.99
CA ASP A 406 5.92 -14.86 -48.95
C ASP A 406 6.93 -15.97 -49.30
N ASN A 407 7.64 -16.51 -48.29
CA ASN A 407 8.73 -17.49 -48.43
C ASN A 407 9.91 -17.04 -49.31
N ARG A 408 10.06 -15.73 -49.57
CA ARG A 408 11.20 -15.17 -50.30
C ARG A 408 12.06 -14.31 -49.38
N PHE A 409 13.36 -14.44 -49.53
CA PHE A 409 14.35 -13.62 -48.83
C PHE A 409 14.60 -12.33 -49.62
N HIS A 410 14.65 -11.21 -48.90
CA HIS A 410 14.94 -9.89 -49.43
C HIS A 410 16.11 -9.28 -48.64
N LEU A 411 16.98 -8.55 -49.34
CA LEU A 411 18.12 -7.85 -48.77
C LEU A 411 18.27 -6.49 -49.47
N THR A 412 18.39 -5.42 -48.69
CA THR A 412 18.76 -4.10 -49.19
C THR A 412 19.84 -3.50 -48.30
N GLY A 413 20.79 -2.82 -48.91
CA GLY A 413 21.87 -2.14 -48.23
C GLY A 413 22.10 -0.77 -48.85
N ARG A 414 22.39 0.22 -48.02
CA ARG A 414 22.84 1.54 -48.44
C ARG A 414 24.07 1.93 -47.62
N ILE A 415 25.08 2.41 -48.31
CA ILE A 415 26.28 2.98 -47.71
C ILE A 415 26.43 4.38 -48.29
N TYR A 416 26.59 5.36 -47.42
CA TYR A 416 26.95 6.73 -47.76
C TYR A 416 28.16 7.12 -46.92
N GLY A 417 29.13 7.80 -47.53
CA GLY A 417 30.34 8.24 -46.85
C GLY A 417 30.86 9.52 -47.48
N GLU A 418 31.23 10.47 -46.62
CA GLU A 418 31.91 11.71 -46.97
C GLU A 418 33.17 11.79 -46.09
N VAL A 419 34.31 11.96 -46.73
CA VAL A 419 35.61 12.14 -46.06
C VAL A 419 36.11 13.53 -46.40
N GLY A 420 36.33 14.35 -45.38
CA GLY A 420 36.74 15.74 -45.55
C GLY A 420 36.82 16.46 -44.21
N VAL A 421 37.79 17.35 -44.07
CA VAL A 421 37.89 18.26 -42.93
C VAL A 421 36.98 19.45 -43.22
N ARG A 422 36.06 19.78 -42.31
CA ARG A 422 35.27 21.01 -42.40
C ARG A 422 36.05 22.21 -41.88
#